data_AF-A0A3E0HF00-F1
#
_entry.id   AF-A0A3E0HF00-F1
#
_cell.length_a   1.000
_cell.length_b   1.000
_cell.length_c   1.000
_cell.angle_alpha   90.00
_cell.angle_beta   90.00
_cell.angle_gamma   90.00
#
_symmetry.space_group_name_H-M   'P 1'
#
loop_
_entity.id
_entity.type
_entity.pdbx_description
1 polymer ?
#
loop_
_entity_poly.entity_id
_entity_poly.type
_entity_poly.pdbx_seq_one_letter_code
_entity_poly.pdbx_strand_id
1 'polypeptide(L)'
;MIGLAHLVVMFGFLVVGIALLLVVLWPTARSGPRLLRNWGVAQATQEQGRLARLYLLERRVLYVVFLVLAVPLDLLTSLYSGRAYFSYVGWLLFALLAAEAIAVLRPVRGQVRVATLARRRVGDVLPRWMMAAHLVMVVAAAAVMTVVGVEGNLPDAWVAVAEVVASAAAVYAAAWCAVARPARSDAELDRALRLRSARVPIGLGTMFAATVLGAALSILGDWQHSADLGVIALFVQGIGLVLWGVMVSVSAFWMGFRGQVPAGNG
;
A
#
# COMPACT_ATOMS: atom_id res chain seq x y z
N MET A 1 -20.08 20.70 10.29
CA MET A 1 -19.62 20.30 11.65
C MET A 1 -19.12 18.88 11.58
N ILE A 2 -17.88 18.62 12.00
CA ILE A 2 -17.38 17.23 12.13
C ILE A 2 -18.14 16.60 13.30
N GLY A 3 -19.01 15.63 13.01
CA GLY A 3 -19.77 14.94 14.04
C GLY A 3 -18.85 14.11 14.94
N LEU A 4 -19.20 13.97 16.23
CA LEU A 4 -18.50 13.09 17.17
C LEU A 4 -18.32 11.67 16.60
N ALA A 5 -19.30 11.17 15.84
CA ALA A 5 -19.22 9.88 15.15
C ALA A 5 -18.05 9.79 14.15
N HIS A 6 -17.77 10.85 13.39
CA HIS A 6 -16.64 10.89 12.47
C HIS A 6 -15.32 10.80 13.24
N LEU A 7 -15.17 11.57 14.32
CA LEU A 7 -13.97 11.51 15.18
C LEU A 7 -13.77 10.13 15.82
N VAL A 8 -14.84 9.47 16.26
CA VAL A 8 -14.77 8.11 16.83
C VAL A 8 -14.33 7.09 15.78
N VAL A 9 -14.92 7.12 14.58
CA VAL A 9 -14.52 6.23 13.47
C VAL A 9 -13.07 6.48 13.10
N MET A 10 -12.69 7.75 12.99
CA MET A 10 -11.34 8.18 12.68
C MET A 10 -10.31 7.64 13.67
N PHE A 11 -10.58 7.85 14.96
CA PHE A 11 -9.70 7.40 16.03
C PHE A 11 -9.67 5.86 16.14
N GLY A 12 -10.80 5.20 15.89
CA GLY A 12 -10.89 3.74 15.82
C GLY A 12 -9.96 3.16 14.75
N PHE A 13 -10.02 3.70 13.53
CA PHE A 13 -9.12 3.28 12.44
C PHE A 13 -7.66 3.57 12.75
N LEU A 14 -7.35 4.72 13.35
CA LEU A 14 -5.99 5.04 13.80
C LEU A 14 -5.49 3.99 14.79
N VAL A 15 -6.24 3.72 15.87
CA VAL A 15 -5.85 2.78 16.92
C VAL A 15 -5.70 1.37 16.36
N VAL A 16 -6.66 0.90 15.56
CA VAL A 16 -6.60 -0.42 14.92
C VAL A 16 -5.42 -0.49 13.94
N GLY A 17 -5.19 0.54 13.13
CA GLY A 17 -4.08 0.62 12.20
C GLY A 17 -2.73 0.58 12.92
N ILE A 18 -2.56 1.38 13.99
CA ILE A 18 -1.36 1.36 14.84
C ILE A 18 -1.20 -0.01 15.50
N ALA A 19 -2.26 -0.57 16.08
CA ALA A 19 -2.21 -1.88 16.75
C ALA A 19 -1.82 -3.00 15.77
N LEU A 20 -2.39 -3.02 14.57
CA LEU A 20 -1.99 -3.97 13.52
C LEU A 20 -0.52 -3.80 13.13
N LEU A 21 -0.05 -2.54 12.97
CA LEU A 21 1.33 -2.24 12.61
C LEU A 21 2.34 -2.60 13.72
N LEU A 22 1.97 -2.39 14.99
CA LEU A 22 2.84 -2.54 16.16
C LEU A 22 2.76 -3.92 16.82
N VAL A 23 1.64 -4.63 16.70
CA VAL A 23 1.42 -5.93 17.36
C VAL A 23 1.52 -7.06 16.35
N VAL A 24 0.64 -7.06 15.35
CA VAL A 24 0.52 -8.19 14.41
C VAL A 24 1.70 -8.25 13.44
N LEU A 25 2.13 -7.08 12.98
CA LEU A 25 3.15 -7.00 11.94
C LEU A 25 4.58 -6.85 12.53
N TRP A 26 4.77 -6.82 13.86
CA TRP A 26 6.07 -6.54 14.46
C TRP A 26 7.12 -7.63 14.19
N PRO A 27 8.30 -7.28 13.66
CA PRO A 27 9.33 -8.26 13.34
C PRO A 27 10.04 -8.73 14.62
N THR A 28 9.79 -9.98 15.02
CA THR A 28 10.48 -10.62 16.15
C THR A 28 11.81 -11.24 15.74
N ALA A 29 12.81 -11.24 16.63
CA ALA A 29 14.15 -11.79 16.32
C ALA A 29 14.10 -13.28 15.95
N ARG A 30 13.24 -14.06 16.59
CA ARG A 30 13.09 -15.51 16.33
C ARG A 30 12.40 -15.81 15.00
N SER A 31 11.66 -14.86 14.41
CA SER A 31 10.97 -15.06 13.14
C SER A 31 11.81 -14.64 11.93
N GLY A 32 12.89 -13.86 12.11
CA GLY A 32 13.70 -13.31 11.01
C GLY A 32 14.11 -14.35 9.95
N PRO A 33 14.83 -15.43 10.32
CA PRO A 33 15.22 -16.46 9.35
C PRO A 33 14.05 -17.23 8.72
N ARG A 34 12.96 -17.45 9.46
CA ARG A 34 11.75 -18.08 8.91
C ARG A 34 11.05 -17.17 7.90
N LEU A 35 10.98 -15.89 8.22
CA LEU A 35 10.38 -14.86 7.38
C LEU A 35 11.16 -14.67 6.08
N LEU A 36 12.50 -14.64 6.16
CA LEU A 36 13.37 -14.55 4.99
C LEU A 36 13.27 -15.79 4.10
N ARG A 37 13.16 -16.99 4.68
CA ARG A 37 12.88 -18.21 3.91
C ARG A 37 11.54 -18.15 3.18
N ASN A 38 10.50 -17.63 3.84
CA ASN A 38 9.21 -17.37 3.20
C ASN A 38 9.30 -16.31 2.10
N TRP A 39 10.36 -15.50 2.06
CA TRP A 39 10.63 -14.54 1.00
C TRP A 39 11.61 -15.05 -0.07
N GLY A 40 11.94 -16.33 -0.04
CA GLY A 40 12.81 -16.96 -1.03
C GLY A 40 14.31 -16.90 -0.70
N VAL A 41 14.70 -16.51 0.51
CA VAL A 41 16.10 -16.63 0.97
C VAL A 41 16.34 -18.05 1.48
N ALA A 42 16.96 -18.91 0.69
CA ALA A 42 16.98 -20.36 0.94
C ALA A 42 17.63 -20.74 2.29
N GLN A 43 18.78 -20.14 2.59
CA GLN A 43 19.56 -20.39 3.81
C GLN A 43 19.73 -19.12 4.64
N ALA A 44 18.60 -18.58 5.12
CA ALA A 44 18.61 -17.36 5.92
C ALA A 44 19.43 -17.51 7.21
N THR A 45 20.54 -16.78 7.32
CA THR A 45 21.39 -16.73 8.52
C THR A 45 20.77 -15.86 9.61
N GLN A 46 21.25 -16.02 10.85
CA GLN A 46 20.81 -15.16 11.96
C GLN A 46 21.17 -13.69 11.73
N GLU A 47 22.32 -13.43 11.13
CA GLU A 47 22.77 -12.07 10.84
C GLU A 47 21.89 -11.40 9.76
N GLN A 48 21.55 -12.13 8.69
CA GLN A 48 20.57 -11.66 7.71
C GLN A 48 19.21 -11.36 8.37
N GLY A 49 18.77 -12.21 9.30
CA GLY A 49 17.55 -11.99 10.09
C GLY A 49 17.60 -10.71 10.92
N ARG A 50 18.74 -10.41 11.56
CA ARG A 50 18.97 -9.18 12.33
C ARG A 50 18.93 -7.94 11.42
N LEU A 51 19.61 -7.99 10.29
CA LEU A 51 19.64 -6.92 9.30
C LEU A 51 18.25 -6.65 8.71
N ALA A 52 17.51 -7.71 8.36
CA ALA A 52 16.13 -7.61 7.90
C ALA A 52 15.22 -6.98 8.95
N ARG A 53 15.37 -7.36 10.22
CA ARG A 53 14.59 -6.77 11.32
C ARG A 53 14.87 -5.28 11.48
N LEU A 54 16.14 -4.87 11.54
CA LEU A 54 16.52 -3.46 11.66
C LEU A 54 15.93 -2.64 10.51
N TYR A 55 16.06 -3.16 9.29
CA TYR A 55 15.48 -2.57 8.10
C TYR A 55 13.95 -2.38 8.19
N LEU A 56 13.22 -3.37 8.72
CA LEU A 56 11.77 -3.26 8.88
C LEU A 56 11.37 -2.31 9.99
N LEU A 57 12.12 -2.27 11.09
CA LEU A 57 11.87 -1.34 12.19
C LEU A 57 12.05 0.10 11.74
N GLU A 58 13.13 0.40 11.01
CA GLU A 58 13.41 1.72 10.45
C GLU A 58 12.23 2.25 9.62
N ARG A 59 11.60 1.39 8.82
CA ARG A 59 10.43 1.74 8.02
C ARG A 59 9.14 1.85 8.82
N ARG A 60 8.93 0.95 9.78
CA ARG A 60 7.74 0.95 10.62
C ARG A 60 7.66 2.21 11.48
N VAL A 61 8.79 2.69 11.98
CA VAL A 61 8.83 3.96 12.71
C VAL A 61 8.32 5.09 11.82
N LEU A 62 8.76 5.16 10.57
CA LEU A 62 8.26 6.16 9.63
C LEU A 62 6.76 6.01 9.37
N TYR A 63 6.25 4.77 9.21
CA TYR A 63 4.82 4.54 9.04
C TYR A 63 4.02 5.03 10.24
N VAL A 64 4.46 4.72 11.45
CA VAL A 64 3.80 5.16 12.69
C VAL A 64 3.83 6.67 12.79
N VAL A 65 4.97 7.31 12.54
CA VAL A 65 5.10 8.77 12.58
C VAL A 65 4.12 9.43 11.61
N PHE A 66 4.11 9.02 10.34
CA PHE A 66 3.22 9.61 9.35
C PHE A 66 1.74 9.29 9.60
N LEU A 67 1.42 8.12 10.15
CA LEU A 67 0.05 7.75 10.51
C LEU A 67 -0.45 8.54 11.73
N VAL A 68 0.42 8.83 12.70
CA VAL A 68 0.11 9.74 13.81
C VAL A 68 -0.09 11.16 13.31
N LEU A 69 0.72 11.62 12.34
CA LEU A 69 0.57 12.94 11.72
C LEU A 69 -0.66 13.04 10.80
N ALA A 70 -1.14 11.91 10.26
CA ALA A 70 -2.30 11.88 9.38
C ALA A 70 -3.56 12.46 10.03
N VAL A 71 -3.82 12.15 11.30
CA VAL A 71 -5.03 12.60 12.01
C VAL A 71 -5.09 14.11 12.23
N PRO A 72 -4.06 14.78 12.78
CA PRO A 72 -4.10 16.23 12.92
C PRO A 72 -4.07 16.93 11.55
N LEU A 73 -3.40 16.37 10.53
CA LEU A 73 -3.43 16.93 9.18
C LEU A 73 -4.83 16.81 8.55
N ASP A 74 -5.47 15.66 8.65
CA ASP A 74 -6.82 15.47 8.14
C ASP A 74 -7.82 16.38 8.85
N LEU A 75 -7.73 16.48 10.19
CA LEU A 75 -8.52 17.42 10.98
C LEU A 75 -8.31 18.86 10.53
N LEU A 76 -7.06 19.29 10.35
CA LEU A 76 -6.72 20.63 9.88
C LEU A 76 -7.33 20.89 8.49
N THR A 77 -7.18 19.95 7.56
CA THR A 77 -7.74 20.09 6.22
C THR A 77 -9.26 20.13 6.22
N SER A 78 -9.91 19.34 7.09
CA SER A 78 -11.36 19.35 7.28
C SER A 78 -11.86 20.66 7.88
N LEU A 79 -11.12 21.28 8.79
CA LEU A 79 -11.46 22.59 9.32
C LEU A 79 -11.39 23.69 8.26
N TYR A 80 -10.39 23.65 7.37
CA TYR A 80 -10.19 24.67 6.34
C TYR A 80 -11.10 24.52 5.12
N SER A 81 -11.32 23.28 4.67
CA SER A 81 -12.06 23.00 3.43
C SER A 81 -13.48 22.47 3.65
N GLY A 82 -13.83 22.20 4.91
CA GLY A 82 -15.06 21.49 5.26
C GLY A 82 -15.02 19.99 4.97
N ARG A 83 -13.89 19.44 4.50
CA ARG A 83 -13.78 18.04 4.04
C ARG A 83 -12.46 17.36 4.39
N ALA A 84 -12.54 16.06 4.63
CA ALA A 84 -11.36 15.20 4.71
C ALA A 84 -10.88 14.93 3.27
N TYR A 85 -9.64 15.31 2.95
CA TYR A 85 -9.05 15.10 1.61
C TYR A 85 -8.35 13.77 1.43
N PHE A 86 -8.07 13.05 2.53
CA PHE A 86 -7.36 11.78 2.43
C PHE A 86 -7.99 10.74 3.33
N SER A 87 -8.46 9.67 2.70
CA SER A 87 -8.73 8.43 3.44
C SER A 87 -7.47 7.98 4.20
N TYR A 88 -7.67 7.22 5.28
CA TYR A 88 -6.58 6.56 6.02
C TYR A 88 -5.57 5.82 5.14
N VAL A 89 -6.07 5.23 4.04
CA VAL A 89 -5.24 4.49 3.10
C VAL A 89 -4.38 5.44 2.28
N GLY A 90 -4.90 6.62 1.91
CA GLY A 90 -4.12 7.68 1.25
C GLY A 90 -2.95 8.16 2.12
N TRP A 91 -3.21 8.40 3.41
CA TRP A 91 -2.16 8.73 4.37
C TRP A 91 -1.13 7.61 4.56
N LEU A 92 -1.58 6.35 4.58
CA LEU A 92 -0.68 5.20 4.65
C LEU A 92 0.19 5.06 3.39
N LEU A 93 -0.36 5.33 2.20
CA LEU A 93 0.39 5.36 0.94
C LEU A 93 1.42 6.49 0.94
N PHE A 94 1.05 7.67 1.43
CA PHE A 94 1.97 8.79 1.60
C PHE A 94 3.11 8.42 2.56
N ALA A 95 2.78 7.84 3.73
CA ALA A 95 3.75 7.35 4.70
C ALA A 95 4.73 6.34 4.09
N LEU A 96 4.21 5.43 3.27
CA LEU A 96 5.00 4.42 2.59
C LEU A 96 5.92 5.05 1.54
N LEU A 97 5.40 5.94 0.70
CA LEU A 97 6.18 6.68 -0.28
C LEU A 97 7.30 7.49 0.40
N ALA A 98 6.97 8.24 1.45
CA ALA A 98 7.94 9.05 2.18
C ALA A 98 9.05 8.19 2.80
N ALA A 99 8.70 7.03 3.38
CA ALA A 99 9.68 6.10 3.92
C ALA A 99 10.62 5.54 2.85
N GLU A 100 10.08 5.23 1.67
CA GLU A 100 10.88 4.79 0.51
C GLU A 100 11.78 5.91 -0.02
N ALA A 101 11.26 7.13 -0.15
CA ALA A 101 12.04 8.28 -0.60
C ALA A 101 13.20 8.57 0.37
N ILE A 102 12.93 8.57 1.68
CA ILE A 102 13.97 8.73 2.71
C ILE A 102 15.02 7.61 2.58
N ALA A 103 14.61 6.36 2.37
CA ALA A 103 15.53 5.24 2.21
C ALA A 103 16.41 5.36 0.95
N VAL A 104 15.88 5.94 -0.13
CA VAL A 104 16.63 6.22 -1.37
C VAL A 104 17.64 7.36 -1.16
N LEU A 105 17.24 8.41 -0.44
CA LEU A 105 18.06 9.61 -0.22
C LEU A 105 19.14 9.41 0.86
N ARG A 106 19.03 8.39 1.71
CA ARG A 106 20.01 8.13 2.77
C ARG A 106 21.38 7.74 2.18
N PRO A 107 22.46 8.49 2.46
CA PRO A 107 23.79 8.16 1.99
C PRO A 107 24.30 6.87 2.64
N VAL A 108 24.78 5.92 1.82
CA VAL A 108 25.39 4.68 2.30
C VAL A 108 26.83 4.98 2.71
N ARG A 109 27.07 5.13 4.02
CA ARG A 109 28.42 5.32 4.57
C ARG A 109 29.12 3.98 4.70
N GLY A 110 30.31 3.84 4.10
CA GLY A 110 31.27 2.78 4.44
C GLY A 110 31.12 1.42 3.73
N GLN A 111 30.30 1.28 2.68
CA GLN A 111 30.29 0.04 1.86
C GLN A 111 30.99 0.26 0.52
N VAL A 112 31.97 -0.59 0.23
CA VAL A 112 32.64 -0.65 -1.08
C VAL A 112 31.57 -0.87 -2.14
N ARG A 113 31.38 0.12 -3.02
CA ARG A 113 30.47 0.02 -4.16
C ARG A 113 30.99 -1.05 -5.12
N VAL A 114 30.57 -2.29 -4.94
CA VAL A 114 30.68 -3.29 -5.99
C VAL A 114 29.65 -2.90 -7.05
N ALA A 115 30.13 -2.33 -8.16
CA ALA A 115 29.30 -1.87 -9.25
C ALA A 115 28.60 -3.06 -9.92
N THR A 116 27.38 -3.38 -9.47
CA THR A 116 26.50 -4.25 -10.25
C THR A 116 25.87 -3.38 -11.34
N LEU A 117 26.39 -3.49 -12.56
CA LEU A 117 25.98 -2.71 -13.74
C LEU A 117 24.57 -3.04 -14.27
N ALA A 118 23.86 -4.00 -13.67
CA ALA A 118 22.53 -4.38 -14.13
C ALA A 118 21.51 -3.29 -13.80
N ARG A 119 20.99 -2.61 -14.83
CA ARG A 119 19.87 -1.68 -14.72
C ARG A 119 18.62 -2.46 -14.31
N ARG A 120 18.09 -2.17 -13.13
CA ARG A 120 16.89 -2.84 -12.58
C ARG A 120 15.66 -2.01 -12.89
N ARG A 121 14.62 -2.64 -13.43
CA ARG A 121 13.31 -2.01 -13.71
C ARG A 121 12.27 -2.55 -12.73
N VAL A 122 11.21 -1.78 -12.49
CA VAL A 122 10.09 -2.20 -11.64
C VAL A 122 9.46 -3.51 -12.13
N GLY A 123 9.36 -3.69 -13.46
CA GLY A 123 8.84 -4.91 -14.08
C GLY A 123 9.72 -6.16 -13.90
N ASP A 124 10.96 -6.01 -13.43
CA ASP A 124 11.83 -7.15 -13.10
C ASP A 124 11.54 -7.68 -11.68
N VAL A 125 10.89 -6.86 -10.86
CA VAL A 125 10.59 -7.14 -9.44
C VAL A 125 9.11 -7.42 -9.23
N LEU A 126 8.24 -6.72 -9.96
CA LEU A 126 6.80 -6.88 -9.90
C LEU A 126 6.29 -7.67 -11.11
N PRO A 127 5.53 -8.76 -10.88
CA PRO A 127 4.86 -9.46 -11.98
C PRO A 127 3.95 -8.50 -12.76
N ARG A 128 3.98 -8.61 -14.10
CA ARG A 128 3.16 -7.76 -14.99
C ARG A 128 1.66 -7.84 -14.68
N TRP A 129 1.17 -9.02 -14.31
CA TRP A 129 -0.23 -9.20 -13.94
C TRP A 129 -0.63 -8.39 -12.70
N MET A 130 0.27 -8.20 -11.73
CA MET A 130 0.00 -7.44 -10.51
C MET A 130 -0.12 -5.95 -10.82
N MET A 131 0.75 -5.44 -11.71
CA MET A 131 0.67 -4.07 -12.20
C MET A 131 -0.60 -3.85 -13.04
N ALA A 132 -0.96 -4.81 -13.89
CA ALA A 132 -2.17 -4.76 -14.70
C ALA A 132 -3.43 -4.78 -13.82
N ALA A 133 -3.51 -5.67 -12.83
CA ALA A 133 -4.63 -5.74 -11.89
C ALA A 133 -4.82 -4.42 -11.12
N HIS A 134 -3.73 -3.83 -10.61
CA HIS A 134 -3.79 -2.53 -9.96
C HIS A 134 -4.29 -1.44 -10.91
N LEU A 135 -3.74 -1.37 -12.12
CA LEU A 135 -4.13 -0.37 -13.12
C LEU A 135 -5.60 -0.52 -13.53
N VAL A 136 -6.09 -1.74 -13.72
CA VAL A 136 -7.51 -2.01 -14.01
C VAL A 136 -8.40 -1.46 -12.91
N MET A 137 -8.06 -1.69 -11.64
CA MET A 137 -8.83 -1.15 -10.51
C MET A 137 -8.81 0.38 -10.46
N VAL A 138 -7.65 1.00 -10.71
CA VAL A 138 -7.50 2.46 -10.76
C VAL A 138 -8.34 3.06 -11.89
N VAL A 139 -8.27 2.49 -13.09
CA VAL A 139 -9.04 2.94 -14.26
C VAL A 139 -10.54 2.76 -14.03
N ALA A 140 -10.97 1.61 -13.48
CA ALA A 140 -12.37 1.38 -13.15
C ALA A 140 -12.88 2.39 -12.12
N ALA A 141 -12.14 2.61 -11.02
CA ALA A 141 -12.51 3.58 -9.99
C ALA A 141 -12.62 5.00 -10.56
N ALA A 142 -11.63 5.44 -11.34
CA ALA A 142 -11.64 6.76 -11.96
C ALA A 142 -12.80 6.92 -12.96
N ALA A 143 -13.04 5.93 -13.81
CA ALA A 143 -14.11 5.98 -14.82
C ALA A 143 -15.49 6.07 -14.16
N VAL A 144 -15.77 5.24 -13.15
CA VAL A 144 -17.06 5.28 -12.45
C VAL A 144 -17.23 6.60 -11.68
N MET A 145 -16.18 7.12 -11.04
CA MET A 145 -16.24 8.44 -10.39
C MET A 145 -16.47 9.58 -11.40
N THR A 146 -15.91 9.50 -12.61
CA THR A 146 -16.20 10.47 -13.66
C THR A 146 -17.66 10.42 -14.07
N VAL A 147 -18.26 9.23 -14.24
CA VAL A 147 -19.70 9.09 -14.53
C VAL A 147 -20.53 9.72 -13.42
N VAL A 148 -20.26 9.38 -12.15
CA VAL A 148 -20.94 9.97 -10.98
C VAL A 148 -20.82 11.49 -10.96
N GLY A 149 -19.65 12.03 -11.28
CA GLY A 149 -19.42 13.48 -11.34
C GLY A 149 -20.22 14.19 -12.42
N VAL A 150 -20.28 13.59 -13.61
CA VAL A 150 -20.99 14.14 -14.77
C VAL A 150 -22.51 14.03 -14.58
N GLU A 151 -23.02 12.86 -14.22
CA GLU A 151 -24.46 12.62 -14.06
C GLU A 151 -25.02 13.30 -12.82
N GLY A 152 -24.27 13.27 -11.71
CA GLY A 152 -24.70 13.86 -10.45
C GLY A 152 -24.44 15.36 -10.32
N ASN A 153 -23.76 15.98 -11.29
CA ASN A 153 -23.25 17.35 -11.21
C ASN A 153 -22.53 17.61 -9.86
N LEU A 154 -21.73 16.64 -9.43
CA LEU A 154 -20.99 16.67 -8.17
C LEU A 154 -19.57 17.17 -8.47
N PRO A 155 -19.25 18.47 -8.23
CA PRO A 155 -17.92 19.02 -8.51
C PRO A 155 -16.80 18.26 -7.78
N ASP A 156 -17.15 17.56 -6.71
CA ASP A 156 -16.25 16.83 -5.82
C ASP A 156 -15.78 15.50 -6.40
N ALA A 157 -16.50 14.96 -7.38
CA ALA A 157 -16.12 13.71 -8.03
C ALA A 157 -14.76 13.83 -8.72
N TRP A 158 -14.43 15.01 -9.26
CA TRP A 158 -13.14 15.28 -9.87
C TRP A 158 -11.98 15.27 -8.86
N VAL A 159 -12.25 15.66 -7.61
CA VAL A 159 -11.27 15.54 -6.52
C VAL A 159 -10.99 14.07 -6.24
N ALA A 160 -12.01 13.22 -6.16
CA ALA A 160 -11.84 11.78 -5.96
C ALA A 160 -11.11 11.10 -7.14
N VAL A 161 -11.38 11.52 -8.38
CA VAL A 161 -10.61 11.07 -9.56
C VAL A 161 -9.14 11.45 -9.41
N ALA A 162 -8.86 12.71 -9.03
CA ALA A 162 -7.50 13.18 -8.81
C ALA A 162 -6.80 12.40 -7.68
N GLU A 163 -7.50 12.09 -6.58
CA GLU A 163 -6.99 11.27 -5.48
C GLU A 163 -6.63 9.86 -5.93
N VAL A 164 -7.49 9.19 -6.70
CA VAL A 164 -7.23 7.85 -7.24
C VAL A 164 -6.00 7.87 -8.14
N VAL A 165 -5.90 8.84 -9.05
CA VAL A 165 -4.74 8.97 -9.95
C VAL A 165 -3.45 9.29 -9.17
N ALA A 166 -3.52 10.22 -8.21
CA ALA A 166 -2.38 10.57 -7.36
C ALA A 166 -1.92 9.37 -6.51
N SER A 167 -2.84 8.55 -6.02
CA SER A 167 -2.53 7.34 -5.28
C SER A 167 -1.80 6.31 -6.16
N ALA A 168 -2.22 6.13 -7.41
CA ALA A 168 -1.56 5.24 -8.36
C ALA A 168 -0.13 5.74 -8.65
N ALA A 169 0.05 7.04 -8.87
CA ALA A 169 1.37 7.63 -9.03
C ALA A 169 2.26 7.40 -7.80
N ALA A 170 1.72 7.58 -6.58
CA ALA A 170 2.43 7.32 -5.34
C ALA A 170 2.85 5.84 -5.18
N VAL A 171 1.99 4.90 -5.58
CA VAL A 171 2.27 3.46 -5.57
C VAL A 171 3.45 3.11 -6.47
N TYR A 172 3.44 3.59 -7.72
CA TYR A 172 4.52 3.31 -8.66
C TYR A 172 5.81 4.06 -8.29
N ALA A 173 5.71 5.26 -7.72
CA ALA A 173 6.86 5.98 -7.18
C ALA A 173 7.50 5.23 -6.00
N ALA A 174 6.68 4.71 -5.08
CA ALA A 174 7.17 3.90 -3.96
C ALA A 174 7.83 2.59 -4.43
N ALA A 175 7.22 1.91 -5.41
CA ALA A 175 7.80 0.72 -6.02
C ALA A 175 9.11 1.04 -6.75
N TRP A 176 9.18 2.17 -7.46
CA TRP A 176 10.40 2.66 -8.09
C TRP A 176 11.49 2.96 -7.06
N CYS A 177 11.18 3.68 -5.98
CA CYS A 177 12.13 3.96 -4.90
C CYS A 177 12.66 2.67 -4.27
N ALA A 178 11.80 1.68 -4.04
CA ALA A 178 12.20 0.37 -3.53
C ALA A 178 13.23 -0.32 -4.46
N VAL A 179 13.13 -0.13 -5.78
CA VAL A 179 14.06 -0.68 -6.78
C VAL A 179 15.28 0.22 -7.02
N ALA A 180 15.17 1.53 -6.81
CA ALA A 180 16.23 2.51 -7.05
C ALA A 180 17.25 2.60 -5.91
N ARG A 181 16.89 2.16 -4.69
CA ARG A 181 17.76 2.26 -3.53
C ARG A 181 19.13 1.58 -3.75
N PRO A 182 20.21 2.02 -3.08
CA PRO A 182 21.51 1.37 -3.17
C PRO A 182 21.48 -0.10 -2.72
N ALA A 183 22.26 -0.96 -3.38
CA ALA A 183 22.41 -2.37 -2.97
C ALA A 183 23.15 -2.47 -1.63
N ARG A 184 22.74 -3.42 -0.79
CA ARG A 184 23.46 -3.80 0.44
C ARG A 184 24.32 -5.03 0.17
N SER A 185 25.27 -5.31 1.06
CA SER A 185 26.34 -6.32 0.92
C SER A 185 25.87 -7.74 0.58
N ASP A 186 24.62 -8.09 0.85
CA ASP A 186 24.03 -9.39 0.54
C ASP A 186 22.95 -9.25 -0.55
N ALA A 187 23.23 -9.83 -1.72
CA ALA A 187 22.39 -9.73 -2.90
C ALA A 187 21.04 -10.47 -2.74
N GLU A 188 21.01 -11.60 -2.04
CA GLU A 188 19.79 -12.42 -1.88
C GLU A 188 18.83 -11.73 -0.91
N LEU A 189 19.36 -11.29 0.24
CA LEU A 189 18.60 -10.50 1.20
C LEU A 189 18.08 -9.19 0.59
N ASP A 190 18.93 -8.45 -0.12
CA ASP A 190 18.51 -7.18 -0.73
C ASP A 190 17.40 -7.41 -1.77
N ARG A 191 17.52 -8.44 -2.62
CA ARG A 191 16.48 -8.81 -3.59
C ARG A 191 15.15 -9.09 -2.89
N ALA A 192 15.15 -9.93 -1.85
CA ALA A 192 13.96 -10.28 -1.09
C ALA A 192 13.29 -9.04 -0.46
N LEU A 193 14.10 -8.17 0.15
CA LEU A 193 13.60 -6.93 0.76
C LEU A 193 13.02 -5.96 -0.29
N ARG A 194 13.68 -5.75 -1.44
CA ARG A 194 13.16 -4.88 -2.51
C ARG A 194 11.83 -5.39 -3.04
N LEU A 195 11.75 -6.70 -3.28
CA LEU A 195 10.56 -7.32 -3.83
C LEU A 195 9.37 -7.20 -2.86
N ARG A 196 9.59 -7.40 -1.57
CA ARG A 196 8.58 -7.08 -0.57
C ARG A 196 8.17 -5.61 -0.62
N SER A 197 9.15 -4.71 -0.56
CA SER A 197 8.94 -3.26 -0.53
C SER A 197 8.19 -2.72 -1.73
N ALA A 198 8.39 -3.29 -2.92
CA ALA A 198 7.66 -2.93 -4.13
C ALA A 198 6.23 -3.50 -4.15
N ARG A 199 6.00 -4.70 -3.58
CA ARG A 199 4.68 -5.36 -3.60
C ARG A 199 3.69 -4.74 -2.62
N VAL A 200 4.14 -4.33 -1.43
CA VAL A 200 3.26 -3.73 -0.41
C VAL A 200 2.48 -2.51 -0.91
N PRO A 201 3.10 -1.48 -1.54
CA PRO A 201 2.36 -0.34 -2.06
C PRO A 201 1.36 -0.74 -3.14
N ILE A 202 1.69 -1.68 -4.04
CA ILE A 202 0.76 -2.13 -5.08
C ILE A 202 -0.49 -2.77 -4.46
N GLY A 203 -0.33 -3.63 -3.45
CA GLY A 203 -1.46 -4.22 -2.74
C GLY A 203 -2.33 -3.15 -2.06
N LEU A 204 -1.70 -2.24 -1.32
CA LEU A 204 -2.40 -1.13 -0.65
C LEU A 204 -3.11 -0.19 -1.63
N GLY A 205 -2.47 0.15 -2.75
CA GLY A 205 -3.06 0.98 -3.80
C GLY A 205 -4.23 0.30 -4.50
N THR A 206 -4.14 -1.02 -4.70
CA THR A 206 -5.25 -1.81 -5.28
C THR A 206 -6.44 -1.83 -4.33
N MET A 207 -6.18 -2.02 -3.03
CA MET A 207 -7.21 -1.93 -2.00
C MET A 207 -7.85 -0.53 -1.96
N PHE A 208 -7.06 0.53 -2.03
CA PHE A 208 -7.58 1.90 -2.08
C PHE A 208 -8.48 2.14 -3.30
N ALA A 209 -8.01 1.78 -4.50
CA ALA A 209 -8.80 1.91 -5.73
C ALA A 209 -10.10 1.09 -5.67
N ALA A 210 -10.05 -0.13 -5.10
CA ALA A 210 -11.24 -0.95 -4.89
C ALA A 210 -12.25 -0.28 -3.95
N THR A 211 -11.79 0.34 -2.86
CA THR A 211 -12.64 1.07 -1.93
C THR A 211 -13.31 2.26 -2.61
N VAL A 212 -12.57 3.05 -3.39
CA VAL A 212 -13.14 4.18 -4.13
C VAL A 212 -14.16 3.71 -5.16
N LEU A 213 -13.85 2.64 -5.92
CA LEU A 213 -14.78 2.04 -6.86
C LEU A 213 -16.07 1.57 -6.18
N GLY A 214 -15.97 0.90 -5.02
CA GLY A 214 -17.14 0.46 -4.27
C GLY A 214 -18.04 1.62 -3.82
N ALA A 215 -17.44 2.71 -3.33
CA ALA A 215 -18.18 3.92 -2.96
C ALA A 215 -18.85 4.60 -4.17
N ALA A 216 -18.17 4.63 -5.32
CA ALA A 216 -18.72 5.18 -6.55
C ALA A 216 -19.93 4.37 -7.05
N LEU A 217 -19.82 3.04 -7.03
CA LEU A 217 -20.89 2.14 -7.43
C LEU A 217 -22.10 2.20 -6.50
N SER A 218 -21.87 2.39 -5.18
CA SER A 218 -22.98 2.58 -4.25
C SER A 218 -23.76 3.86 -4.51
N ILE A 219 -23.05 4.94 -4.87
CA ILE A 219 -23.72 6.18 -5.28
C ILE A 219 -24.58 5.89 -6.50
N LEU A 220 -24.05 5.29 -7.58
CA LEU A 220 -24.87 4.97 -8.76
C LEU A 220 -26.07 4.05 -8.45
N GLY A 221 -25.89 3.07 -7.56
CA GLY A 221 -26.95 2.15 -7.15
C GLY A 221 -28.12 2.84 -6.45
N ASP A 222 -27.83 3.81 -5.57
CA ASP A 222 -28.83 4.62 -4.87
C ASP A 222 -29.68 5.47 -5.83
N TRP A 223 -29.11 5.87 -6.97
CA TRP A 223 -29.86 6.63 -7.99
C TRP A 223 -30.86 5.75 -8.74
N GLN A 224 -30.64 4.43 -8.73
CA GLN A 224 -31.34 3.51 -9.61
C GLN A 224 -32.46 2.72 -8.90
N HIS A 225 -32.42 2.52 -7.58
CA HIS A 225 -33.42 1.72 -6.85
C HIS A 225 -33.82 2.31 -5.48
N SER A 226 -35.12 2.44 -5.24
CA SER A 226 -35.71 2.83 -3.95
C SER A 226 -35.49 1.77 -2.85
N ALA A 227 -34.73 2.19 -1.83
CA ALA A 227 -34.72 1.82 -0.39
C ALA A 227 -34.29 0.42 0.09
N ASP A 228 -34.80 -0.71 -0.41
CA ASP A 228 -34.77 -1.93 0.43
C ASP A 228 -33.64 -2.94 0.16
N LEU A 229 -32.89 -2.82 -0.94
CA LEU A 229 -31.78 -3.73 -1.29
C LEU A 229 -30.39 -3.06 -1.31
N GLY A 230 -30.33 -1.73 -1.26
CA GLY A 230 -29.08 -0.96 -1.34
C GLY A 230 -28.13 -1.24 -0.19
N VAL A 231 -28.65 -1.37 1.04
CA VAL A 231 -27.83 -1.57 2.26
C VAL A 231 -27.17 -2.96 2.27
N ILE A 232 -27.87 -4.02 1.85
CA ILE A 232 -27.31 -5.38 1.80
C ILE A 232 -26.30 -5.50 0.65
N ALA A 233 -26.57 -4.86 -0.49
CA ALA A 233 -25.63 -4.80 -1.61
C ALA A 233 -24.37 -4.02 -1.24
N LEU A 234 -24.47 -2.88 -0.54
CA LEU A 234 -23.34 -2.10 -0.01
C LEU A 234 -22.51 -2.90 0.99
N PHE A 235 -23.17 -3.62 1.91
CA PHE A 235 -22.49 -4.40 2.93
C PHE A 235 -21.75 -5.59 2.31
N VAL A 236 -22.36 -6.29 1.35
CA VAL A 236 -21.78 -7.44 0.65
C VAL A 236 -20.73 -7.02 -0.39
N GLN A 237 -20.89 -5.89 -1.09
CA GLN A 237 -19.89 -5.37 -2.02
C GLN A 237 -18.72 -4.71 -1.31
N GLY A 238 -18.96 -3.96 -0.24
CA GLY A 238 -17.91 -3.34 0.58
C GLY A 238 -17.05 -4.41 1.26
N ILE A 239 -17.68 -5.40 1.92
CA ILE A 239 -16.95 -6.52 2.52
C ILE A 239 -16.34 -7.40 1.43
N GLY A 240 -17.05 -7.66 0.33
CA GLY A 240 -16.57 -8.49 -0.78
C GLY A 240 -15.34 -7.91 -1.47
N LEU A 241 -15.32 -6.61 -1.78
CA LEU A 241 -14.19 -5.93 -2.42
C LEU A 241 -13.02 -5.70 -1.46
N VAL A 242 -13.30 -5.44 -0.18
CA VAL A 242 -12.25 -5.34 0.85
C VAL A 242 -11.65 -6.72 1.11
N LEU A 243 -12.45 -7.76 1.28
CA LEU A 243 -11.97 -9.14 1.42
C LEU A 243 -11.27 -9.63 0.16
N TRP A 244 -11.72 -9.23 -1.03
CA TRP A 244 -11.05 -9.54 -2.30
C TRP A 244 -9.73 -8.79 -2.44
N GLY A 245 -9.69 -7.50 -2.11
CA GLY A 245 -8.46 -6.70 -2.07
C GLY A 245 -7.45 -7.23 -1.04
N VAL A 246 -7.93 -7.63 0.13
CA VAL A 246 -7.15 -8.31 1.17
C VAL A 246 -6.70 -9.69 0.68
N MET A 247 -7.57 -10.48 0.07
CA MET A 247 -7.22 -11.80 -0.45
C MET A 247 -6.23 -11.71 -1.60
N VAL A 248 -6.39 -10.81 -2.55
CA VAL A 248 -5.46 -10.58 -3.66
C VAL A 248 -4.14 -10.04 -3.13
N SER A 249 -4.15 -9.16 -2.14
CA SER A 249 -2.93 -8.64 -1.50
C SER A 249 -2.21 -9.71 -0.71
N VAL A 250 -2.92 -10.51 0.10
CA VAL A 250 -2.38 -11.64 0.86
C VAL A 250 -1.89 -12.72 -0.10
N SER A 251 -2.64 -13.02 -1.15
CA SER A 251 -2.29 -14.01 -2.17
C SER A 251 -1.08 -13.57 -3.00
N ALA A 252 -1.00 -12.31 -3.43
CA ALA A 252 0.17 -11.77 -4.11
C ALA A 252 1.38 -11.69 -3.16
N PHE A 253 1.13 -11.40 -1.88
CA PHE A 253 2.14 -11.39 -0.84
C PHE A 253 2.66 -12.79 -0.49
N TRP A 254 1.85 -13.85 -0.57
CA TRP A 254 2.23 -15.21 -0.19
C TRP A 254 2.58 -16.13 -1.37
N MET A 255 1.83 -16.10 -2.47
CA MET A 255 2.04 -16.99 -3.62
C MET A 255 3.23 -16.55 -4.48
N GLY A 256 3.53 -15.25 -4.54
CA GLY A 256 4.64 -14.72 -5.33
C GLY A 256 6.04 -15.07 -4.80
N PHE A 257 6.17 -15.83 -3.70
CA PHE A 257 7.45 -16.26 -3.15
C PHE A 257 7.76 -17.75 -3.31
N ARG A 258 6.75 -18.60 -3.55
CA ARG A 258 6.95 -20.06 -3.57
C ARG A 258 7.42 -20.66 -4.91
N GLY A 259 7.60 -19.86 -5.97
CA GLY A 259 7.85 -20.42 -7.31
C GLY A 259 8.78 -19.65 -8.24
N GLN A 260 9.58 -18.68 -7.76
CA GLN A 260 10.42 -17.84 -8.64
C GLN A 260 11.94 -17.92 -8.40
N VAL A 261 12.40 -18.96 -7.71
CA VAL A 261 13.81 -19.36 -7.85
C VAL A 261 13.80 -20.45 -8.92
N PRO A 262 14.04 -20.12 -10.22
CA PRO A 262 14.47 -21.17 -11.12
C PRO A 262 15.69 -21.80 -10.46
N ALA A 263 15.63 -23.10 -10.18
CA ALA A 263 16.82 -23.86 -9.85
C ALA A 263 17.82 -23.49 -10.95
N GLY A 264 18.92 -22.83 -10.57
CA GLY A 264 19.94 -22.50 -11.53
C GLY A 264 20.33 -23.81 -12.19
N ASN A 265 20.12 -23.90 -13.50
CA ASN A 265 20.77 -24.93 -14.31
C ASN A 265 22.27 -24.63 -14.18
N GLY A 266 22.90 -25.33 -13.25
CA GLY A 266 24.35 -25.52 -13.25
C GLY A 266 24.77 -26.34 -14.46
#